data_AF-A0A7W4W9K7-F1
#
_entry.id   AF-A0A7W4W9K7-F1
#
_cell.length_a   1.000
_cell.length_b   1.000
_cell.length_c   1.000
_cell.angle_alpha   90.00
_cell.angle_beta   90.00
_cell.angle_gamma   90.00
#
_symmetry.space_group_name_H-M   'P 1'
#
loop_
_entity.id
_entity.type
_entity.pdbx_description
1 polymer ?
#
loop_
_entity_poly.entity_id
_entity_poly.type
_entity_poly.pdbx_seq_one_letter_code
_entity_poly.pdbx_strand_id
1 'polypeptide(L)'
;MAHVFINQILSKCDYGIDLHTGALHRSNLPQIRANLNDRKTRAMAYAFGVPVVLNSTLRNGSLSQAAADLGVRILLYEAGEALRFDELCIRAGVKGILNVLRHLAMLPRDRACHAIEPFIARSSGWLRASDSGIVNHKKSLGDHVHRGELLATIVDPYGCELDRMLCNAEGIIIGRLNIPLVQKGEAMYHIAYFHEPHEVAESLELLQDSLLQEDKTAGPKAP
;
A
#
# COMPACT_ATOMS: atom_id res chain seq x y z
N MET A 1 9.04 -24.40 3.76
CA MET A 1 8.07 -23.88 4.75
C MET A 1 6.76 -23.43 4.12
N ALA A 2 6.76 -22.56 3.09
CA ALA A 2 5.51 -22.09 2.44
C ALA A 2 4.57 -23.21 1.98
N HIS A 3 5.11 -24.26 1.34
CA HIS A 3 4.32 -25.42 0.88
C HIS A 3 3.55 -26.11 2.02
N VAL A 4 4.19 -26.28 3.19
CA VAL A 4 3.55 -26.90 4.36
C VAL A 4 2.44 -26.01 4.91
N PHE A 5 2.69 -24.70 5.03
CA PHE A 5 1.69 -23.74 5.49
C PHE A 5 0.45 -23.74 4.59
N ILE A 6 0.65 -23.68 3.26
CA ILE A 6 -0.45 -23.68 2.28
C ILE A 6 -1.28 -24.96 2.42
N ASN A 7 -0.64 -26.12 2.43
CA ASN A 7 -1.34 -27.40 2.42
C ASN A 7 -1.98 -27.78 3.75
N GLN A 8 -1.39 -27.37 4.87
CA GLN A 8 -1.83 -27.83 6.20
C GLN A 8 -2.70 -26.83 6.95
N ILE A 9 -2.58 -25.54 6.63
CA ILE A 9 -3.29 -24.46 7.32
C ILE A 9 -4.20 -23.73 6.34
N LEU A 10 -3.64 -23.09 5.31
CA LEU A 10 -4.40 -22.21 4.42
C LEU A 10 -5.55 -22.94 3.71
N SER A 11 -5.31 -24.16 3.25
CA SER A 11 -6.31 -25.02 2.57
C SER A 11 -7.55 -25.36 3.41
N LYS A 12 -7.53 -25.09 4.73
CA LYS A 12 -8.61 -25.37 5.68
C LYS A 12 -9.33 -24.10 6.15
N CYS A 13 -8.99 -22.95 5.59
CA CYS A 13 -9.53 -21.65 6.00
C CYS A 13 -10.50 -21.11 4.95
N ASP A 14 -11.54 -20.40 5.38
CA ASP A 14 -12.41 -19.61 4.48
C ASP A 14 -11.89 -18.17 4.28
N TYR A 15 -11.24 -17.64 5.32
CA TYR A 15 -10.77 -16.25 5.41
C TYR A 15 -9.39 -16.19 6.06
N GLY A 16 -8.63 -15.14 5.75
CA GLY A 16 -7.36 -14.81 6.40
C GLY A 16 -7.17 -13.31 6.58
N ILE A 17 -6.41 -12.94 7.61
CA ILE A 17 -5.92 -11.58 7.81
C ILE A 17 -4.41 -11.69 7.98
N ASP A 18 -3.67 -11.15 7.02
CA ASP A 18 -2.22 -11.10 7.01
C ASP A 18 -1.76 -9.77 7.63
N LEU A 19 -0.83 -9.82 8.58
CA LEU A 19 -0.43 -8.66 9.38
C LEU A 19 1.00 -8.27 9.04
N HIS A 20 1.15 -7.10 8.43
CA HIS A 20 2.43 -6.54 8.01
C HIS A 20 2.72 -5.22 8.74
N THR A 21 4.00 -4.96 8.90
CA THR A 21 4.52 -3.65 9.31
C THR A 21 5.35 -3.03 8.20
N GLY A 22 5.59 -1.72 8.30
CA GLY A 22 6.58 -1.08 7.44
C GLY A 22 7.95 -1.74 7.61
N ALA A 23 8.74 -1.79 6.52
CA ALA A 23 10.10 -2.31 6.57
C ALA A 23 10.98 -1.47 7.53
N LEU A 24 12.22 -1.92 7.74
CA LEU A 24 13.15 -1.19 8.60
C LEU A 24 13.26 0.29 8.16
N HIS A 25 13.08 1.20 9.12
CA HIS A 25 13.07 2.65 8.92
C HIS A 25 11.94 3.19 8.05
N ARG A 26 10.85 2.43 7.89
CA ARG A 26 9.65 2.86 7.18
C ARG A 26 8.44 2.67 8.07
N SER A 27 7.62 3.70 8.16
CA SER A 27 6.34 3.61 8.83
C SER A 27 5.21 3.55 7.82
N ASN A 28 4.20 2.72 8.09
CA ASN A 28 2.94 2.65 7.36
C ASN A 28 1.79 3.21 8.20
N LEU A 29 0.95 4.04 7.58
CA LEU A 29 -0.35 4.41 8.15
C LEU A 29 -1.24 3.15 8.19
N PRO A 30 -2.03 2.92 9.26
CA PRO A 30 -2.97 1.80 9.33
C PRO A 30 -3.90 1.75 8.11
N GLN A 31 -3.76 0.68 7.33
CA GLN A 31 -4.50 0.50 6.09
C GLN A 31 -4.79 -0.97 5.82
N ILE A 32 -5.87 -1.22 5.08
CA ILE A 32 -6.20 -2.55 4.56
C ILE A 32 -5.99 -2.57 3.06
N ARG A 33 -5.37 -3.64 2.57
CA ARG A 33 -5.20 -3.93 1.14
C ARG A 33 -5.97 -5.20 0.82
N ALA A 34 -6.83 -5.13 -0.20
CA ALA A 34 -7.64 -6.27 -0.59
C ALA A 34 -8.14 -6.16 -2.05
N ASN A 35 -8.64 -7.26 -2.60
CA ASN A 35 -9.37 -7.23 -3.86
C ASN A 35 -10.78 -6.67 -3.64
N LEU A 36 -10.99 -5.38 -3.95
CA LEU A 36 -12.26 -4.70 -3.72
C LEU A 36 -13.33 -5.01 -4.79
N ASN A 37 -12.98 -5.76 -5.82
CA ASN A 37 -13.94 -6.23 -6.81
C ASN A 37 -14.76 -7.43 -6.29
N ASP A 38 -14.22 -8.23 -5.35
CA ASP A 38 -14.99 -9.27 -4.65
C ASP A 38 -15.83 -8.64 -3.54
N ARG A 39 -17.16 -8.75 -3.65
CA ARG A 39 -18.10 -8.08 -2.74
C ARG A 39 -17.91 -8.50 -1.27
N LYS A 40 -17.59 -9.77 -1.01
CA LYS A 40 -17.39 -10.29 0.36
C LYS A 40 -16.08 -9.76 0.94
N THR A 41 -14.99 -9.83 0.19
CA THR A 41 -13.69 -9.25 0.58
C THR A 41 -13.80 -7.75 0.85
N ARG A 42 -14.53 -7.01 -0.01
CA ARG A 42 -14.78 -5.57 0.20
C ARG A 42 -15.56 -5.30 1.49
N ALA A 43 -16.64 -6.04 1.74
CA ALA A 43 -17.42 -5.89 2.98
C ALA A 43 -16.58 -6.19 4.23
N MET A 44 -15.72 -7.21 4.15
CA MET A 44 -14.77 -7.55 5.20
C MET A 44 -13.74 -6.43 5.43
N ALA A 45 -13.18 -5.85 4.36
CA ALA A 45 -12.24 -4.73 4.43
C ALA A 45 -12.87 -3.49 5.09
N TYR A 46 -14.12 -3.17 4.75
CA TYR A 46 -14.85 -2.06 5.39
C TYR A 46 -15.19 -2.35 6.85
N ALA A 47 -15.54 -3.59 7.17
CA ALA A 47 -15.77 -4.01 8.55
C ALA A 47 -14.53 -3.84 9.43
N PHE A 48 -13.32 -4.01 8.87
CA PHE A 48 -12.07 -3.81 9.62
C PHE A 48 -11.98 -2.40 10.23
N GLY A 49 -12.45 -1.36 9.54
CA GLY A 49 -12.63 -0.03 10.13
C GLY A 49 -11.34 0.75 10.38
N VAL A 50 -10.44 0.77 9.40
CA VAL A 50 -9.24 1.62 9.36
C VAL A 50 -9.43 2.82 8.42
N PRO A 51 -8.65 3.90 8.55
CA PRO A 51 -8.85 5.11 7.75
C PRO A 51 -8.62 4.94 6.25
N VAL A 52 -7.84 3.94 5.82
CA VAL A 52 -7.52 3.74 4.39
C VAL A 52 -7.74 2.29 3.97
N VAL A 53 -8.42 2.11 2.83
CA VAL A 53 -8.61 0.83 2.15
C VAL A 53 -8.11 0.95 0.71
N LEU A 54 -7.10 0.16 0.36
CA LEU A 54 -6.55 0.12 -0.99
C LEU A 54 -7.03 -1.11 -1.74
N ASN A 55 -7.41 -0.89 -3.00
CA ASN A 55 -7.53 -1.98 -3.95
C ASN A 55 -6.12 -2.49 -4.29
N SER A 56 -5.92 -3.79 -4.09
CA SER A 56 -4.67 -4.46 -4.47
C SER A 56 -4.98 -5.59 -5.44
N THR A 57 -4.27 -5.60 -6.57
CA THR A 57 -4.24 -6.76 -7.46
C THR A 57 -3.40 -7.87 -6.84
N LEU A 58 -3.71 -9.12 -7.20
CA LEU A 58 -2.92 -10.26 -6.76
C LEU A 58 -1.57 -10.23 -7.46
N ARG A 59 -0.50 -10.40 -6.67
CA ARG A 59 0.86 -10.52 -7.20
C ARG A 59 1.22 -12.00 -7.34
N ASN A 60 1.79 -12.38 -8.48
CA ASN A 60 2.27 -13.74 -8.71
C ASN A 60 3.22 -14.19 -7.59
N GLY A 61 2.97 -15.38 -7.05
CA GLY A 61 3.76 -15.98 -5.97
C GLY A 61 3.49 -15.42 -4.56
N SER A 62 2.54 -14.48 -4.41
CA SER A 62 2.15 -13.97 -3.09
C SER A 62 1.25 -14.95 -2.33
N LEU A 63 1.20 -14.81 -1.00
CA LEU A 63 0.23 -15.52 -0.16
C LEU A 63 -1.21 -15.22 -0.61
N SER A 64 -1.51 -13.97 -0.97
CA SER A 64 -2.83 -13.56 -1.45
C SER A 64 -3.23 -14.30 -2.73
N GLN A 65 -2.29 -14.54 -3.67
CA GLN A 65 -2.56 -15.33 -4.87
C GLN A 65 -2.85 -16.79 -4.50
N ALA A 66 -1.98 -17.42 -3.71
CA ALA A 66 -2.16 -18.81 -3.30
C ALA A 66 -3.48 -19.04 -2.53
N ALA A 67 -3.88 -18.06 -1.71
CA ALA A 67 -5.15 -18.07 -1.01
C ALA A 67 -6.34 -17.94 -1.98
N ALA A 68 -6.26 -17.01 -2.93
CA ALA A 68 -7.29 -16.82 -3.95
C ALA A 68 -7.49 -18.09 -4.80
N ASP A 69 -6.42 -18.79 -5.17
CA ASP A 69 -6.46 -20.05 -5.92
C ASP A 69 -7.20 -21.16 -5.14
N LEU A 70 -7.18 -21.09 -3.81
CA LEU A 70 -7.90 -21.99 -2.90
C LEU A 70 -9.30 -21.46 -2.52
N GLY A 71 -9.72 -20.31 -3.06
CA GLY A 71 -11.00 -19.67 -2.74
C GLY A 71 -11.03 -18.93 -1.38
N VAL A 72 -9.88 -18.82 -0.71
CA VAL A 72 -9.70 -18.17 0.60
C VAL A 72 -9.57 -16.66 0.41
N ARG A 73 -10.36 -15.89 1.17
CA ARG A 73 -10.35 -14.43 1.10
C ARG A 73 -9.40 -13.84 2.13
N ILE A 74 -8.40 -13.11 1.67
CA ILE A 74 -7.40 -12.48 2.55
C ILE A 74 -7.55 -10.96 2.57
N LEU A 75 -7.49 -10.39 3.77
CA LEU A 75 -7.13 -8.99 3.98
C LEU A 75 -5.65 -8.89 4.32
N LEU A 76 -4.97 -7.90 3.78
CA LEU A 76 -3.63 -7.53 4.21
C LEU A 76 -3.71 -6.24 5.02
N TYR A 77 -3.33 -6.30 6.30
CA TYR A 77 -3.19 -5.15 7.17
C TYR A 77 -1.74 -4.65 7.16
N GLU A 78 -1.55 -3.36 6.89
CA GLU A 78 -0.24 -2.71 6.88
C GLU A 78 -0.26 -1.57 7.89
N ALA A 79 0.64 -1.58 8.89
CA ALA A 79 0.69 -0.52 9.89
C ALA A 79 2.02 -0.46 10.66
N GLY A 80 2.40 0.72 11.13
CA GLY A 80 3.56 0.91 11.99
C GLY A 80 4.89 0.66 11.27
N GLU A 81 5.94 0.37 12.03
CA GLU A 81 7.31 0.16 11.53
C GLU A 81 7.96 -1.07 12.16
N ALA A 82 8.97 -1.62 11.48
CA ALA A 82 9.73 -2.75 12.01
C ALA A 82 10.48 -2.38 13.30
N LEU A 83 10.59 -3.35 14.20
CA LEU A 83 11.36 -3.28 15.46
C LEU A 83 10.90 -2.21 16.47
N ARG A 84 9.67 -1.70 16.35
CA ARG A 84 9.05 -0.79 17.30
C ARG A 84 7.59 -1.14 17.52
N PHE A 85 7.10 -0.89 18.74
CA PHE A 85 5.68 -0.97 19.03
C PHE A 85 5.04 0.39 18.78
N ASP A 86 4.03 0.40 17.92
CA ASP A 86 3.16 1.54 17.69
C ASP A 86 1.78 1.21 18.27
N GLU A 87 1.48 1.79 19.44
CA GLU A 87 0.25 1.49 20.19
C GLU A 87 -1.02 1.82 19.38
N LEU A 88 -0.99 2.87 18.56
CA LEU A 88 -2.13 3.25 17.72
C LEU A 88 -2.36 2.17 16.66
N CYS A 89 -1.30 1.73 15.98
CA CYS A 89 -1.36 0.69 14.96
C CYS A 89 -1.79 -0.67 15.54
N ILE A 90 -1.32 -1.02 16.74
CA ILE A 90 -1.69 -2.26 17.43
C ILE A 90 -3.17 -2.24 17.79
N ARG A 91 -3.65 -1.16 18.44
CA ARG A 91 -5.06 -1.03 18.83
C ARG A 91 -5.99 -1.01 17.63
N ALA A 92 -5.60 -0.34 16.54
CA ALA A 92 -6.33 -0.36 15.29
C ALA A 92 -6.43 -1.77 14.70
N GLY A 93 -5.32 -2.52 14.68
CA GLY A 93 -5.28 -3.90 14.20
C GLY A 93 -6.17 -4.84 15.04
N VAL A 94 -6.04 -4.81 16.36
CA VAL A 94 -6.86 -5.63 17.28
C VAL A 94 -8.34 -5.32 17.11
N LYS A 95 -8.72 -4.04 17.13
CA LYS A 95 -10.11 -3.63 16.93
C LYS A 95 -10.63 -4.10 15.57
N GLY A 96 -9.84 -3.95 14.51
CA GLY A 96 -10.24 -4.33 13.17
C GLY A 96 -10.43 -5.83 12.98
N ILE A 97 -9.54 -6.65 13.55
CA ILE A 97 -9.70 -8.11 13.57
C ILE A 97 -11.00 -8.50 14.29
N LEU A 98 -11.26 -7.94 15.47
CA LEU A 98 -12.50 -8.20 16.20
C LEU A 98 -13.75 -7.79 15.40
N ASN A 99 -13.69 -6.67 14.68
CA ASN A 99 -14.79 -6.24 13.83
C ASN A 99 -15.02 -7.18 12.65
N VAL A 100 -13.95 -7.68 12.01
CA VAL A 100 -14.06 -8.70 10.95
C VAL A 100 -14.68 -9.99 11.50
N LEU A 101 -14.23 -10.47 12.65
CA LEU A 101 -14.81 -11.67 13.26
C LEU A 101 -16.31 -11.50 13.58
N ARG A 102 -16.73 -10.33 14.05
CA ARG A 102 -18.16 -10.01 14.25
C ARG A 102 -18.92 -9.93 12.92
N HIS A 103 -18.32 -9.33 11.90
CA HIS A 103 -18.91 -9.27 10.55
C HIS A 103 -19.15 -10.66 9.97
N LEU A 104 -18.22 -11.58 10.23
CA LEU A 104 -18.31 -13.01 9.85
C LEU A 104 -19.19 -13.83 10.80
N ALA A 105 -19.87 -13.20 11.76
CA ALA A 105 -20.70 -13.85 12.78
C ALA A 105 -19.98 -14.87 13.66
N MET A 106 -18.64 -14.77 13.77
CA MET A 106 -17.83 -15.60 14.67
C MET A 106 -17.84 -15.08 16.11
N LEU A 107 -18.24 -13.82 16.32
CA LEU A 107 -18.39 -13.18 17.63
C LEU A 107 -19.74 -12.45 17.73
N PRO A 108 -20.29 -12.28 18.94
CA PRO A 108 -21.52 -11.51 19.15
C PRO A 108 -21.39 -10.07 18.65
N ARG A 109 -22.51 -9.50 18.18
CA ARG A 109 -22.57 -8.10 17.73
C ARG A 109 -22.30 -7.15 18.89
N ASP A 110 -21.50 -6.12 18.61
CA ASP A 110 -21.25 -5.02 19.53
C ASP A 110 -22.34 -3.95 19.40
N ARG A 111 -22.71 -3.31 20.50
CA ARG A 111 -23.72 -2.24 20.51
C ARG A 111 -23.15 -0.88 20.11
N ALA A 112 -21.83 -0.71 20.17
CA ALA A 112 -21.16 0.57 19.89
C ALA A 112 -20.10 0.42 18.79
N CYS A 113 -20.51 0.44 17.52
CA CYS A 113 -19.57 0.58 16.41
C CYS A 113 -19.77 1.92 15.73
N HIS A 114 -18.87 2.87 15.98
CA HIS A 114 -18.72 4.04 15.12
C HIS A 114 -18.00 3.58 13.86
N ALA A 115 -18.72 3.52 12.75
CA ALA A 115 -18.13 3.24 11.46
C ALA A 115 -17.25 4.43 11.04
N ILE A 116 -15.97 4.17 10.83
CA ILE A 116 -15.09 5.10 10.12
C ILE A 116 -15.40 4.90 8.64
N GLU A 117 -15.75 5.96 7.93
CA GLU A 117 -15.81 5.93 6.48
C GLU A 117 -14.37 5.95 5.94
N PRO A 118 -13.87 4.86 5.34
CA PRO A 118 -12.49 4.79 4.92
C PRO A 118 -12.26 5.58 3.64
N PHE A 119 -11.08 6.16 3.51
CA PHE A 119 -10.56 6.60 2.21
C PHE A 119 -10.28 5.37 1.33
N ILE A 120 -10.94 5.28 0.18
CA ILE A 120 -10.80 4.17 -0.76
C ILE A 120 -9.92 4.60 -1.93
N ALA A 121 -8.74 4.02 -2.04
CA ALA A 121 -7.83 4.27 -3.16
C ALA A 121 -7.74 3.05 -4.08
N ARG A 122 -7.81 3.27 -5.40
CA ARG A 122 -7.60 2.19 -6.39
C ARG A 122 -6.15 2.05 -6.83
N SER A 123 -5.36 3.10 -6.65
CA SER A 123 -3.96 3.18 -7.05
C SER A 123 -3.13 3.85 -5.95
N SER A 124 -1.84 3.53 -5.91
CA SER A 124 -0.88 4.18 -5.01
C SER A 124 0.51 4.17 -5.66
N GLY A 125 1.39 5.07 -5.24
CA GLY A 125 2.73 5.17 -5.81
C GLY A 125 3.77 5.66 -4.82
N TRP A 126 5.02 5.26 -5.07
CA TRP A 126 6.16 5.72 -4.30
C TRP A 126 6.81 6.92 -4.97
N LEU A 127 6.95 8.02 -4.24
CA LEU A 127 7.84 9.11 -4.58
C LEU A 127 9.25 8.80 -4.10
N ARG A 128 10.21 9.02 -4.98
CA ARG A 128 11.62 8.63 -4.79
C ARG A 128 12.53 9.84 -4.79
N ALA A 129 13.58 9.79 -3.97
CA ALA A 129 14.58 10.84 -3.90
C ALA A 129 15.22 11.07 -5.28
N SER A 130 15.31 12.32 -5.73
CA SER A 130 15.99 12.61 -6.99
C SER A 130 17.50 12.84 -6.80
N ASP A 131 17.92 13.11 -5.57
CA ASP A 131 19.32 13.25 -5.14
C ASP A 131 19.60 12.56 -3.79
N SER A 132 20.88 12.41 -3.45
CA SER A 132 21.35 11.87 -2.17
C SER A 132 21.65 13.00 -1.18
N GLY A 133 21.26 12.85 0.08
CA GLY A 133 21.53 13.87 1.10
C GLY A 133 20.73 13.70 2.38
N ILE A 134 20.67 14.77 3.17
CA ILE A 134 19.91 14.82 4.42
C ILE A 134 18.50 15.30 4.12
N VAL A 135 17.51 14.49 4.51
CA VAL A 135 16.08 14.75 4.30
C VAL A 135 15.53 15.59 5.43
N ASN A 136 14.84 16.67 5.05
CA ASN A 136 14.01 17.46 5.94
C ASN A 136 12.53 17.29 5.54
N HIS A 137 11.85 16.37 6.20
CA HIS A 137 10.43 16.08 5.96
C HIS A 137 9.54 17.28 6.35
N LYS A 138 8.62 17.67 5.47
CA LYS A 138 7.59 18.69 5.70
C LYS A 138 6.19 18.12 5.90
N LYS A 139 5.99 16.87 5.46
CA LYS A 139 4.73 16.12 5.59
C LYS A 139 4.89 14.80 6.34
N SER A 140 3.80 14.39 6.98
CA SER A 140 3.70 13.22 7.84
C SER A 140 2.71 12.19 7.31
N LEU A 141 2.72 10.99 7.89
CA LEU A 141 1.73 9.96 7.60
C LEU A 141 0.32 10.47 7.92
N GLY A 142 -0.65 10.15 7.06
CA GLY A 142 -2.03 10.59 7.21
C GLY A 142 -2.31 11.99 6.67
N ASP A 143 -1.28 12.78 6.33
CA ASP A 143 -1.49 14.09 5.70
C ASP A 143 -2.12 13.91 4.31
N HIS A 144 -3.14 14.72 4.05
CA HIS A 144 -3.66 14.96 2.71
C HIS A 144 -2.68 15.86 1.96
N VAL A 145 -2.40 15.52 0.70
CA VAL A 145 -1.45 16.24 -0.14
C VAL A 145 -2.03 16.47 -1.53
N HIS A 146 -1.69 17.62 -2.13
CA HIS A 146 -2.10 18.00 -3.47
C HIS A 146 -0.92 17.99 -4.44
N ARG A 147 -1.20 17.91 -5.75
CA ARG A 147 -0.18 18.03 -6.80
C ARG A 147 0.61 19.34 -6.64
N GLY A 148 1.93 19.25 -6.75
CA GLY A 148 2.87 20.36 -6.61
C GLY A 148 3.20 20.75 -5.16
N GLU A 149 2.58 20.10 -4.17
CA GLU A 149 2.85 20.39 -2.76
C GLU A 149 4.21 19.87 -2.32
N LEU A 150 4.93 20.64 -1.50
CA LEU A 150 6.26 20.28 -1.01
C LEU A 150 6.16 19.24 0.12
N LEU A 151 6.73 18.07 -0.10
CA LEU A 151 6.73 16.97 0.88
C LEU A 151 7.99 16.96 1.74
N ALA A 152 9.15 17.20 1.13
CA ALA A 152 10.44 17.24 1.81
C ALA A 152 11.45 18.05 0.99
N THR A 153 12.53 18.49 1.65
CA THR A 153 13.74 18.99 0.98
C THR A 153 14.91 18.05 1.27
N ILE A 154 15.84 17.97 0.33
CA ILE A 154 17.11 17.23 0.46
C ILE A 154 18.23 18.27 0.50
N VAL A 155 19.06 18.22 1.53
CA VAL A 155 20.15 19.17 1.73
C VAL A 155 21.50 18.46 1.84
N ASP A 156 22.57 19.17 1.51
CA ASP A 156 23.93 18.72 1.78
C ASP A 156 24.31 18.91 3.27
N PRO A 157 25.47 18.41 3.73
CA PRO A 157 25.92 18.59 5.11
C PRO A 157 26.15 20.06 5.54
N TYR A 158 26.24 20.99 4.60
CA TYR A 158 26.40 22.42 4.86
C TYR A 158 25.04 23.16 4.90
N GLY A 159 23.94 22.46 4.63
CA GLY A 159 22.59 23.00 4.62
C GLY A 159 22.15 23.63 3.29
N CYS A 160 22.94 23.46 2.22
CA CYS A 160 22.54 23.89 0.89
C CYS A 160 21.46 22.93 0.35
N GLU A 161 20.37 23.48 -0.16
CA GLU A 161 19.30 22.69 -0.78
C GLU A 161 19.78 22.08 -2.10
N LEU A 162 19.77 20.75 -2.16
CA LEU A 162 20.09 19.97 -3.36
C LEU A 162 18.84 19.71 -4.19
N ASP A 163 17.73 19.40 -3.53
CA ASP A 163 16.48 19.04 -4.19
C ASP A 163 15.22 19.30 -3.34
N ARG A 164 14.08 19.42 -4.03
CA ARG A 164 12.74 19.55 -3.45
C ARG A 164 11.84 18.43 -3.95
N MET A 165 11.36 17.62 -3.02
CA MET A 165 10.40 16.57 -3.34
C MET A 165 8.98 17.14 -3.37
N LEU A 166 8.45 17.31 -4.57
CA LEU A 166 7.08 17.74 -4.81
C LEU A 166 6.15 16.54 -5.01
N CYS A 167 4.90 16.68 -4.57
CA CYS A 167 3.88 15.68 -4.81
C CYS A 167 3.43 15.69 -6.27
N ASN A 168 3.26 14.52 -6.89
CA ASN A 168 2.84 14.40 -8.29
C ASN A 168 1.32 14.31 -8.49
N ALA A 169 0.55 14.05 -7.42
CA ALA A 169 -0.89 13.83 -7.46
C ALA A 169 -1.58 14.17 -6.13
N GLU A 170 -2.90 14.20 -6.14
CA GLU A 170 -3.69 14.34 -4.92
C GLU A 170 -3.86 12.99 -4.21
N GLY A 171 -3.63 12.95 -2.89
CA GLY A 171 -3.64 11.69 -2.14
C GLY A 171 -3.48 11.85 -0.64
N ILE A 172 -3.35 10.71 0.04
CA ILE A 172 -2.98 10.60 1.45
C ILE A 172 -1.65 9.89 1.56
N ILE A 173 -0.75 10.41 2.38
CA ILE A 173 0.53 9.74 2.68
C ILE A 173 0.26 8.51 3.56
N ILE A 174 0.47 7.32 3.00
CA ILE A 174 0.26 6.03 3.66
C ILE A 174 1.55 5.33 4.07
N GLY A 175 2.70 5.83 3.63
CA GLY A 175 4.01 5.31 3.99
C GLY A 175 5.10 6.37 3.92
N ARG A 176 6.10 6.29 4.79
CA ARG A 176 7.20 7.27 4.87
C ARG A 176 8.50 6.63 5.32
N LEU A 177 9.62 7.04 4.73
CA LEU A 177 10.98 6.79 5.22
C LEU A 177 11.24 7.65 6.48
N ASN A 178 11.87 7.08 7.50
CA ASN A 178 12.18 7.77 8.76
C ASN A 178 13.66 8.04 8.97
N ILE A 179 14.56 7.38 8.21
CA ILE A 179 15.98 7.72 8.26
C ILE A 179 16.18 9.09 7.61
N PRO A 180 16.97 9.98 8.23
CA PRO A 180 17.24 11.31 7.71
C PRO A 180 18.23 11.31 6.54
N LEU A 181 18.95 10.22 6.26
CA LEU A 181 19.87 10.10 5.14
C LEU A 181 19.24 9.31 4.00
N VAL A 182 19.18 9.89 2.81
CA VAL A 182 18.60 9.24 1.62
C VAL A 182 19.62 9.11 0.51
N GLN A 183 19.48 8.05 -0.29
CA GLN A 183 20.17 7.90 -1.57
C GLN A 183 19.24 8.17 -2.74
N LYS A 184 19.80 8.70 -3.83
CA LYS A 184 19.07 8.87 -5.09
C LYS A 184 18.34 7.58 -5.49
N GLY A 185 17.05 7.71 -5.78
CA GLY A 185 16.16 6.62 -6.15
C GLY A 185 15.49 5.90 -4.97
N GLU A 186 15.89 6.17 -3.72
CA GLU A 186 15.22 5.57 -2.57
C GLU A 186 13.78 6.08 -2.43
N ALA A 187 12.87 5.16 -2.13
CA ALA A 187 11.48 5.48 -1.91
C ALA A 187 11.33 6.25 -0.60
N MET A 188 10.71 7.43 -0.62
CA MET A 188 10.59 8.31 0.55
C MET A 188 9.15 8.40 1.06
N TYR A 189 8.19 8.52 0.16
CA TYR A 189 6.77 8.63 0.49
C TYR A 189 5.95 7.65 -0.35
N HIS A 190 5.00 6.95 0.27
CA HIS A 190 3.98 6.16 -0.41
C HIS A 190 2.66 6.92 -0.32
N ILE A 191 2.07 7.25 -1.46
CA ILE A 191 0.83 8.01 -1.53
C ILE A 191 -0.27 7.12 -2.10
N ALA A 192 -1.40 7.07 -1.41
CA ALA A 192 -2.65 6.52 -1.91
C ALA A 192 -3.43 7.63 -2.61
N TYR A 193 -3.72 7.49 -3.91
CA TYR A 193 -4.26 8.59 -4.71
C TYR A 193 -5.79 8.65 -4.70
N PHE A 194 -6.36 9.87 -4.73
CA PHE A 194 -7.81 10.09 -4.90
C PHE A 194 -8.28 9.74 -6.31
N HIS A 195 -7.48 10.13 -7.30
CA HIS A 195 -7.66 9.87 -8.72
C HIS A 195 -6.35 9.36 -9.30
N GLU A 196 -6.41 8.53 -10.36
CA GLU A 196 -5.18 8.07 -11.01
C GLU A 196 -4.37 9.27 -11.52
N PRO A 197 -3.08 9.38 -11.20
CA PRO A 197 -2.25 10.46 -11.72
C PRO A 197 -2.21 10.39 -13.25
N HIS A 198 -2.58 11.47 -13.93
CA HIS A 198 -2.59 11.54 -15.40
C HIS A 198 -1.24 11.12 -16.04
N GLU A 199 -0.11 11.35 -15.37
CA GLU A 199 1.23 10.98 -15.85
C GLU A 199 1.51 9.46 -15.87
N VAL A 200 0.82 8.67 -15.04
CA VAL A 200 0.96 7.19 -15.05
C VAL A 200 0.21 6.60 -16.24
N ALA A 201 -0.94 7.19 -16.61
CA ALA A 201 -1.64 6.83 -17.83
C ALA A 201 -0.78 7.13 -19.07
N GLU A 202 -0.19 8.34 -19.15
CA GLU A 202 0.70 8.69 -20.27
C GLU A 202 1.97 7.83 -20.30
N SER A 203 2.62 7.55 -19.16
CA SER A 203 3.83 6.72 -19.14
C SER A 203 3.53 5.24 -19.43
N LEU A 204 2.35 4.75 -19.03
CA LEU A 204 1.89 3.41 -19.39
C LEU A 204 1.50 3.35 -20.86
N GLU A 205 0.80 4.34 -21.40
CA GLU A 205 0.49 4.45 -22.84
C GLU A 205 1.77 4.50 -23.67
N LEU A 206 2.76 5.29 -23.26
CA LEU A 206 4.08 5.36 -23.92
C LEU A 206 4.87 4.04 -23.82
N LEU A 207 4.81 3.35 -22.67
CA LEU A 207 5.42 2.03 -22.50
C LEU A 207 4.69 0.95 -23.33
N GLN A 208 3.36 1.02 -23.38
CA GLN A 208 2.51 0.08 -24.10
C GLN A 208 2.66 0.27 -25.62
N ASP A 209 2.73 1.51 -26.10
CA ASP A 209 3.04 1.84 -27.50
C ASP A 209 4.46 1.42 -27.88
N SER A 210 5.45 1.58 -27.00
CA SER A 210 6.82 1.11 -27.23
C SER A 210 6.87 -0.42 -27.36
N LEU A 211 6.18 -1.16 -26.48
CA LEU A 211 6.15 -2.62 -26.51
C LEU A 211 5.36 -3.16 -27.73
N LEU A 212 4.29 -2.47 -28.16
CA LEU A 212 3.50 -2.85 -29.33
C LEU A 212 4.21 -2.54 -30.68
N GLN A 213 5.18 -1.63 -30.69
CA GLN A 213 6.00 -1.35 -31.88
C GLN A 213 7.10 -2.41 -32.08
N GLU A 214 7.68 -2.97 -31.01
CA GLU A 214 8.69 -4.03 -31.11
C GLU A 214 8.11 -5.31 -31.74
N ASP A 215 6.88 -5.68 -31.42
CA ASP A 215 6.19 -6.88 -31.97
C ASP A 215 5.90 -6.80 -33.47
N LYS A 216 5.88 -5.60 -34.08
CA LYS A 216 5.68 -5.44 -35.54
C LYS A 216 6.95 -5.54 -36.36
N THR A 217 8.13 -5.48 -35.72
CA THR A 217 9.42 -5.56 -36.43
C THR A 217 10.02 -6.97 -36.47
N ALA A 218 9.46 -7.91 -35.70
CA ALA A 218 9.79 -9.33 -35.76
C ALA A 218 8.90 -10.09 -36.76
N GLY A 219 8.94 -9.70 -38.04
CA GLY A 219 8.36 -10.49 -39.13
C GLY A 219 9.22 -11.72 -39.47
N PRO A 220 8.62 -12.85 -39.88
CA PRO A 220 9.31 -14.14 -39.96
C PRO A 220 10.33 -14.16 -41.11
N LYS A 221 11.59 -14.46 -40.80
CA LYS A 221 12.53 -14.94 -41.82
C LYS A 221 12.27 -16.42 -42.07
N ALA A 222 11.81 -16.73 -43.28
CA ALA A 222 11.87 -18.07 -43.87
C ALA A 222 11.89 -17.93 -45.41
N PRO A 223 12.32 -18.96 -46.14
CA PRO A 223 12.95 -20.21 -45.70
C PRO A 223 14.48 -20.22 -45.85
#